data_AF-A0A9Q5FRD8-F1
#
_entry.id   AF-A0A9Q5FRD8-F1
#
_cell.length_a   1.000
_cell.length_b   1.000
_cell.length_c   1.000
_cell.angle_alpha   90.00
_cell.angle_beta   90.00
_cell.angle_gamma   90.00
#
_symmetry.space_group_name_H-M   'P 1'
#
loop_
_entity.id
_entity.type
_entity.pdbx_description
1 polymer ?
#
loop_
_entity_poly.entity_id
_entity_poly.type
_entity_poly.pdbx_seq_one_letter_code
_entity_poly.pdbx_strand_id
1 'polypeptide(L)'
;IDHEKSRCYLLARFKLQNGDQRYLLEIDTSDNRKTMSTRIMGFKAGVEAGKCIDRILRETVKGSLRWPGTMAKYCEPLHSVHHPKESSPGANHARVFDWKQRIRAALG
;
A
#
# COMPACT_ATOMS: atom_id res chain seq x y z
N ILE A 1 -0.30 -3.11 19.61
CA ILE A 1 -1.10 -4.34 19.61
C ILE A 1 -1.03 -4.86 21.03
N ASP A 2 -2.13 -4.70 21.77
CA ASP A 2 -2.43 -5.64 22.84
C ASP A 2 -2.34 -7.04 22.22
N HIS A 3 -1.62 -7.98 22.81
CA HIS A 3 -1.20 -9.24 22.15
C HIS A 3 -2.33 -10.07 21.52
N GLU A 4 -3.58 -9.70 21.76
CA GLU A 4 -4.81 -10.27 21.23
C GLU A 4 -5.29 -9.69 19.88
N LYS A 5 -4.84 -8.50 19.45
CA LYS A 5 -5.37 -7.85 18.24
C LYS A 5 -4.57 -8.19 16.98
N SER A 6 -5.21 -8.87 16.03
CA SER A 6 -4.60 -9.16 14.72
C SER A 6 -4.28 -7.87 13.97
N ARG A 7 -3.10 -7.82 13.35
CA ARG A 7 -2.74 -6.73 12.42
C ARG A 7 -3.52 -6.93 11.12
N CYS A 8 -4.21 -5.89 10.69
CA CYS A 8 -5.03 -5.90 9.48
C CYS A 8 -4.32 -5.23 8.29
N TYR A 9 -4.93 -5.36 7.12
CA TYR A 9 -4.58 -4.59 5.93
C TYR A 9 -5.83 -4.02 5.28
N LEU A 10 -5.67 -2.94 4.54
CA LEU A 10 -6.70 -2.37 3.68
C LEU A 10 -6.27 -2.55 2.22
N LEU A 11 -7.19 -3.05 1.41
CA LEU A 11 -7.05 -3.15 -0.04
C LEU A 11 -8.19 -2.38 -0.70
N ALA A 12 -7.87 -1.35 -1.46
CA ALA A 12 -8.82 -0.65 -2.31
C ALA A 12 -8.51 -0.95 -3.78
N ARG A 13 -9.55 -1.28 -4.55
CA ARG A 13 -9.46 -1.54 -6.00
C ARG A 13 -10.15 -0.42 -6.76
N PHE A 14 -9.44 0.16 -7.72
CA PHE A 14 -9.91 1.22 -8.61
C PHE A 14 -9.97 0.67 -10.03
N LYS A 15 -11.05 0.97 -10.74
CA LYS A 15 -11.15 0.76 -12.19
C LYS A 15 -10.89 2.08 -12.87
N LEU A 16 -9.84 2.15 -13.68
CA LEU A 16 -9.47 3.33 -14.45
C LEU A 16 -10.36 3.47 -15.69
N GLN A 17 -10.39 4.68 -16.27
CA GLN A 17 -11.20 4.96 -17.47
C GLN A 17 -10.81 4.11 -18.68
N ASN A 18 -9.52 3.76 -18.79
CA ASN A 18 -9.01 2.86 -19.83
C ASN A 18 -9.36 1.38 -19.59
N GLY A 19 -10.08 1.05 -18.50
CA GLY A 19 -10.47 -0.30 -18.12
C GLY A 19 -9.48 -1.02 -17.21
N ASP A 20 -8.26 -0.50 -17.04
CA ASP A 20 -7.24 -1.09 -16.19
C ASP A 20 -7.65 -1.05 -14.71
N GLN A 21 -7.02 -1.92 -13.92
CA GLN A 21 -7.21 -1.96 -12.48
C GLN A 21 -5.98 -1.48 -11.73
N ARG A 22 -6.23 -0.64 -10.74
CA ARG A 22 -5.24 -0.18 -9.75
C ARG A 22 -5.65 -0.65 -8.37
N TYR A 23 -4.66 -0.98 -7.56
CA TYR A 23 -4.83 -1.44 -6.21
C TYR A 23 -4.02 -0.54 -5.28
N LEU A 24 -4.65 -0.09 -4.20
CA LEU A 24 -3.98 0.53 -3.07
C LEU A 24 -3.97 -0.49 -1.92
N LEU A 25 -2.77 -0.82 -1.43
CA LEU A 25 -2.57 -1.76 -0.34
C LEU A 25 -1.86 -1.04 0.83
N GLU A 26 -2.47 -1.13 2.00
CA GLU A 26 -2.04 -0.48 3.24
C GLU A 26 -1.99 -1.52 4.37
N ILE A 27 -0.93 -1.53 5.16
CA ILE A 27 -0.81 -2.43 6.34
C ILE A 27 -1.04 -1.58 7.58
N ASP A 28 -1.88 -2.05 8.50
CA ASP A 28 -2.05 -1.37 9.79
C ASP A 28 -0.72 -1.36 10.55
N THR A 29 -0.18 -0.17 10.81
CA THR A 29 1.03 0.03 11.64
C THR A 29 0.74 0.81 12.92
N SER A 30 -0.50 0.81 13.41
CA SER A 30 -0.97 1.55 14.59
C SER A 30 -0.23 1.24 15.90
N ASP A 31 0.50 0.12 15.96
CA ASP A 31 1.36 -0.20 17.09
C ASP A 31 2.74 0.48 17.03
N ASN A 32 2.97 1.34 16.04
CA ASN A 32 4.17 2.16 15.83
C ASN A 32 5.50 1.40 15.86
N ARG A 33 5.49 0.06 15.73
CA ARG A 33 6.71 -0.75 15.69
C ARG A 33 7.52 -0.50 14.43
N LYS A 34 6.83 -0.21 13.31
CA LYS A 34 7.44 0.07 12.02
C LYS A 34 6.44 0.69 11.06
N THR A 35 6.84 1.73 10.36
CA THR A 35 6.02 2.32 9.30
C THR A 35 6.25 1.61 7.97
N MET A 36 5.17 1.44 7.20
CA MET A 36 5.23 0.96 5.81
C MET A 36 4.72 2.07 4.90
N SER A 37 5.23 2.13 3.67
CA SER A 37 4.64 3.00 2.63
C SER A 37 3.34 2.38 2.14
N THR A 38 2.37 3.21 1.75
CA THR A 38 1.25 2.76 0.93
C THR A 38 1.76 2.20 -0.39
N ARG A 39 1.26 1.04 -0.82
CA ARG A 39 1.56 0.47 -2.13
C ARG A 39 0.46 0.75 -3.10
N ILE A 40 0.81 1.31 -4.26
CA ILE A 40 -0.11 1.50 -5.37
C ILE A 40 0.40 0.67 -6.55
N MET A 41 -0.40 -0.26 -7.03
CA MET A 41 0.05 -1.23 -8.02
C MET A 41 -1.04 -1.66 -8.99
N GLY A 42 -0.65 -2.01 -10.22
CA GLY A 42 -1.43 -2.86 -11.12
C GLY A 42 -0.91 -4.29 -11.10
N PHE A 43 -1.56 -5.18 -11.85
CA PHE A 43 -1.05 -6.54 -12.10
C PHE A 43 -0.78 -6.70 -13.59
N LYS A 44 0.34 -7.37 -13.92
CA LYS A 44 0.70 -7.68 -15.30
C LYS A 44 -0.35 -8.60 -15.94
N ALA A 45 -0.46 -8.57 -17.27
CA ALA A 45 -1.37 -9.44 -17.99
C ALA A 45 -1.13 -10.92 -17.65
N GLY A 46 -2.21 -11.70 -17.48
CA GLY A 46 -2.16 -13.12 -17.11
C GLY A 46 -1.91 -13.39 -15.62
N VAL A 47 -1.71 -12.37 -14.79
CA VAL A 47 -1.56 -12.53 -13.34
C VAL A 47 -2.92 -12.53 -12.65
N GLU A 48 -3.16 -13.55 -11.82
CA GLU A 48 -4.35 -13.60 -10.96
C GLU A 48 -4.14 -12.73 -9.70
N ALA A 49 -4.79 -11.57 -9.70
CA ALA A 49 -4.63 -10.55 -8.65
C ALA A 49 -4.79 -11.11 -7.22
N GLY A 50 -5.84 -11.90 -6.96
CA GLY A 50 -6.13 -12.45 -5.63
C GLY A 50 -4.98 -13.31 -5.09
N LYS A 51 -4.51 -14.29 -5.86
CA LYS A 51 -3.36 -15.14 -5.48
C LYS A 51 -2.08 -14.34 -5.27
N CYS A 52 -1.86 -13.30 -6.09
CA CYS A 52 -0.71 -12.42 -5.90
C CYS A 52 -0.81 -11.60 -4.61
N ILE A 53 -1.99 -11.08 -4.27
CA ILE A 53 -2.20 -10.35 -3.00
C ILE A 53 -1.94 -11.27 -1.81
N ASP A 54 -2.47 -12.48 -1.80
CA ASP A 54 -2.23 -13.46 -0.73
C ASP A 54 -0.74 -13.76 -0.57
N ARG A 55 -0.02 -13.91 -1.69
CA ARG A 55 1.42 -14.12 -1.69
C ARG A 55 2.17 -12.90 -1.12
N ILE A 56 1.81 -11.69 -1.53
CA ILE A 56 2.41 -10.45 -1.02
C ILE A 56 2.24 -10.37 0.50
N LEU A 57 1.04 -10.63 1.00
CA LEU A 57 0.73 -10.58 2.43
C LEU A 57 1.56 -11.60 3.22
N ARG A 58 1.62 -12.86 2.75
CA ARG A 58 2.45 -13.90 3.38
C ARG A 58 3.94 -13.53 3.41
N GLU A 59 4.47 -13.03 2.29
CA GLU A 59 5.87 -12.61 2.20
C GLU A 59 6.14 -11.36 3.06
N THR A 60 5.15 -10.48 3.24
CA THR A 60 5.25 -9.29 4.12
C THR A 60 5.37 -9.69 5.59
N VAL A 61 4.59 -10.70 6.01
CA VAL A 61 4.69 -11.29 7.36
C VAL A 61 6.05 -11.94 7.55
N LYS A 62 6.49 -12.79 6.62
CA LYS A 62 7.83 -13.43 6.66
C LYS A 62 8.97 -12.40 6.67
N GLY A 63 8.80 -11.30 5.95
CA GLY A 63 9.76 -10.20 5.86
C GLY A 63 9.76 -9.24 7.06
N SER A 64 9.02 -9.55 8.14
CA SER A 64 8.90 -8.69 9.32
C SER A 64 8.45 -7.27 8.94
N LEU A 65 7.28 -7.19 8.31
CA LEU A 65 6.65 -5.95 7.85
C LEU A 65 7.55 -5.19 6.87
N ARG A 66 7.94 -5.86 5.78
CA ARG A 66 8.64 -5.27 4.64
C ARG A 66 7.91 -5.65 3.36
N TRP A 67 7.78 -4.69 2.45
CA TRP A 67 7.25 -5.01 1.13
C TRP A 67 8.17 -5.99 0.40
N PRO A 68 7.63 -7.10 -0.14
CA PRO A 68 8.43 -8.07 -0.85
C PRO A 68 9.03 -7.47 -2.12
N GLY A 69 10.33 -7.66 -2.34
CA GLY A 69 10.96 -7.27 -3.61
C GLY A 69 10.43 -8.07 -4.82
N THR A 70 9.83 -9.23 -4.55
CA THR A 70 9.19 -10.08 -5.57
C THR A 70 8.00 -9.41 -6.25
N MET A 71 7.42 -8.35 -5.65
CA MET A 71 6.29 -7.61 -6.21
C MET A 71 6.52 -7.17 -7.64
N ALA A 72 7.73 -6.69 -7.97
CA ALA A 72 8.07 -6.23 -9.32
C ALA A 72 7.96 -7.33 -10.41
N LYS A 73 7.93 -8.61 -10.02
CA LYS A 73 7.75 -9.73 -10.95
C LYS A 73 6.34 -9.74 -11.55
N TYR A 74 5.32 -9.41 -10.76
CA TYR A 74 3.91 -9.58 -11.12
C TYR A 74 3.08 -8.29 -11.03
N CYS A 75 3.58 -7.25 -10.37
CA CYS A 75 2.93 -5.95 -10.28
C CYS A 75 3.53 -4.96 -11.27
N GLU A 76 2.67 -4.28 -12.02
CA GLU A 76 3.07 -3.19 -12.89
C GLU A 76 1.93 -2.18 -13.15
N PRO A 77 2.20 -0.88 -13.01
CA PRO A 77 3.27 -0.27 -12.22
C PRO A 77 3.23 -0.68 -10.74
N LEU A 78 4.29 -0.32 -10.03
CA LEU A 78 4.48 -0.57 -8.61
C LEU A 78 5.09 0.67 -7.95
N HIS A 79 4.27 1.44 -7.25
CA HIS A 79 4.67 2.68 -6.59
C HIS A 79 4.67 2.53 -5.07
N SER A 80 5.60 3.22 -4.42
CA SER A 80 5.61 3.45 -2.98
C SER A 80 5.20 4.89 -2.70
N VAL A 81 4.18 5.11 -1.89
CA VAL A 81 3.82 6.44 -1.40
C VAL A 81 4.08 6.50 0.10
N HIS A 82 5.02 7.34 0.51
CA HIS A 82 5.34 7.50 1.93
C HIS A 82 4.26 8.30 2.66
N HIS A 83 3.93 7.85 3.88
CA HIS A 83 3.04 8.58 4.77
C HIS A 83 3.58 9.98 5.08
N PRO A 84 2.69 10.96 5.37
CA PRO A 84 3.10 12.22 5.98
C PRO A 84 3.96 11.97 7.21
N LYS A 85 5.02 12.76 7.40
CA LYS A 85 5.74 12.77 8.68
C LYS A 85 4.80 13.33 9.76
N GLU A 86 4.81 12.72 10.94
CA GLU A 86 4.10 13.24 12.10
C GLU A 86 4.53 14.69 12.38
N SER A 87 3.56 15.55 12.69
CA SER A 87 3.79 16.96 13.03
C SER A 87 2.68 17.52 13.91
N SER A 88 2.95 18.71 14.46
CA SER A 88 1.99 19.53 15.19
C SER A 88 0.67 19.70 14.40
N PRO A 89 -0.49 19.77 15.09
CA PRO A 89 -1.82 19.68 14.48
C PRO A 89 -2.09 20.59 13.27
N GLY A 90 -1.57 21.82 13.24
CA GLY A 90 -1.76 22.78 12.14
C GLY A 90 -0.97 22.47 10.85
N ALA A 91 0.17 21.80 10.95
CA ALA A 91 0.99 21.42 9.79
C ALA A 91 0.46 20.15 9.08
N ASN A 92 -0.53 19.48 9.67
CA ASN A 92 -1.03 18.21 9.16
C ASN A 92 -1.93 18.37 7.92
N HIS A 93 -2.65 19.48 7.77
CA HIS A 93 -3.57 19.66 6.63
C HIS A 93 -2.85 19.75 5.29
N ALA A 94 -1.81 20.59 5.18
CA ALA A 94 -1.02 20.72 3.96
C ALA A 94 -0.32 19.38 3.60
N ARG A 95 0.27 18.69 4.58
CA ARG A 95 0.95 17.41 4.35
C ARG A 95 -0.01 16.29 3.93
N VAL A 96 -1.21 16.25 4.51
CA VAL A 96 -2.26 15.30 4.10
C VAL A 96 -2.73 15.63 2.69
N PHE A 97 -2.86 16.91 2.33
CA PHE A 97 -3.18 17.32 0.96
C PHE A 97 -2.09 16.85 -0.02
N ASP A 98 -0.81 17.12 0.27
CA ASP A 98 0.31 16.69 -0.58
C ASP A 98 0.37 15.17 -0.72
N TRP A 99 0.13 14.44 0.37
CA TRP A 99 0.05 12.98 0.33
C TRP A 99 -1.09 12.49 -0.55
N LYS A 100 -2.28 13.11 -0.48
CA LYS A 100 -3.40 12.82 -1.38
C LYS A 100 -3.02 13.09 -2.84
N GLN A 101 -2.29 14.16 -3.14
CA GLN A 101 -1.83 14.43 -4.51
C GLN A 101 -0.85 13.36 -5.00
N ARG A 102 0.08 12.90 -4.16
CA ARG A 102 0.99 11.78 -4.52
C ARG A 102 0.24 10.47 -4.77
N ILE A 103 -0.78 10.17 -3.97
CA ILE A 103 -1.65 9.01 -4.21
C ILE A 103 -2.36 9.15 -5.55
N ARG A 104 -2.97 10.31 -5.82
CA ARG A 104 -3.67 10.57 -7.09
C ARG A 104 -2.74 10.41 -8.29
N ALA A 105 -1.55 11.01 -8.24
CA ALA A 105 -0.56 10.88 -9.30
C ALA A 105 -0.12 9.44 -9.54
N ALA A 106 -0.01 8.61 -8.49
CA ALA A 106 0.38 7.21 -8.61
C ALA A 106 -0.77 6.28 -9.06
N LEU A 107 -2.03 6.68 -8.87
CA LEU A 107 -3.17 5.93 -9.39
C LEU A 107 -3.26 6.04 -10.92
N GLY A 108 -2.83 7.15 -11.50
CA GLY A 108 -2.97 7.44 -12.93
C GLY A 108 -4.28 8.12 -13.25
#